data_AF-A0A7Y2F3A8-F1
#
_entry.id   AF-A0A7Y2F3A8-F1
#
_cell.length_a   1.000
_cell.length_b   1.000
_cell.length_c   1.000
_cell.angle_alpha   90.00
_cell.angle_beta   90.00
_cell.angle_gamma   90.00
#
_symmetry.space_group_name_H-M   'P 1'
#
loop_
_entity.id
_entity.type
_entity.pdbx_description
1 polymer ?
#
loop_
_entity_poly.entity_id
_entity_poly.type
_entity_poly.pdbx_seq_one_letter_code
_entity_poly.pdbx_strand_id
1 'polypeptide(L)'
;AMLGARLGNKYLAETEPWKLIKNDEEQVKGVMFQSLRLVEHLSRVLASFLPNTALRLRIMLGLEEDEKLTHGRPLGKVEHLFQRVTDEEIEEQKIKLRKEEKSKKIRKEMITFEDFTKLDIVVGRIVSAEKVEGTDKLLQLSVDLGDETRTIVSGIAEHYDPEVLIDTQVSVLVNLSPRKIKGVESQGMILMAEDEQGKLSFVNPDKQTSLGARIR
;
A
#
# COMPACT_ATOMS: atom_id res chain seq x y z
N ALA A 1 23.18 13.09 -10.67
CA ALA A 1 23.22 11.77 -11.35
C ALA A 1 23.21 11.87 -12.88
N MET A 2 22.13 12.35 -13.51
CA MET A 2 21.97 12.32 -14.98
C MET A 2 23.05 13.07 -15.78
N LEU A 3 23.53 14.20 -15.27
CA LEU A 3 24.66 14.93 -15.89
C LEU A 3 25.94 14.09 -15.90
N GLY A 4 26.23 13.37 -14.80
CA GLY A 4 27.38 12.47 -14.71
C GLY A 4 27.31 11.32 -15.73
N ALA A 5 26.14 10.74 -15.93
CA ALA A 5 25.95 9.70 -16.95
C ALA A 5 26.17 10.23 -18.38
N ARG A 6 25.69 11.45 -18.68
CA ARG A 6 25.94 12.11 -19.98
C ARG A 6 27.43 12.38 -20.22
N LEU A 7 28.14 12.85 -19.19
CA LEU A 7 29.58 13.08 -19.26
C LEU A 7 30.35 11.77 -19.51
N GLY A 8 29.96 10.67 -18.85
CA GLY A 8 30.55 9.35 -19.09
C GLY A 8 30.36 8.86 -20.53
N ASN A 9 29.15 9.00 -21.06
CA ASN A 9 28.86 8.65 -22.45
C ASN A 9 29.68 9.50 -23.43
N LYS A 10 29.80 10.81 -23.17
CA LYS A 10 30.65 11.70 -23.97
C LYS A 10 32.12 11.28 -23.93
N TYR A 11 32.64 10.97 -22.74
CA TYR A 11 34.02 10.51 -22.56
C TYR A 11 34.32 9.24 -23.35
N LEU A 12 33.43 8.23 -23.28
CA LEU A 12 33.58 6.99 -24.07
C LEU A 12 33.49 7.23 -25.58
N ALA A 13 32.62 8.15 -26.00
CA ALA A 13 32.46 8.50 -27.42
C ALA A 13 33.69 9.23 -27.98
N GLU A 14 34.32 10.12 -27.20
CA GLU A 14 35.51 10.86 -27.63
C GLU A 14 36.78 10.00 -27.58
N THR A 15 36.88 9.08 -26.64
CA THR A 15 38.06 8.20 -26.49
C THR A 15 38.05 6.97 -27.39
N GLU A 16 36.87 6.60 -27.92
CA GLU A 16 36.67 5.49 -28.86
C GLU A 16 37.51 4.22 -28.54
N PRO A 17 37.38 3.63 -27.32
CA PRO A 17 38.26 2.55 -26.87
C PRO A 17 38.26 1.32 -27.80
N TRP A 18 37.16 1.06 -28.50
CA TRP A 18 37.05 -0.02 -29.50
C TRP A 18 37.94 0.18 -30.74
N LYS A 19 38.32 1.42 -31.07
CA LYS A 19 39.33 1.71 -32.10
C LYS A 19 40.72 1.75 -31.48
N LEU A 20 40.86 2.40 -30.32
CA LEU A 20 42.13 2.65 -29.65
C LEU A 20 42.86 1.35 -29.24
N ILE A 21 42.13 0.28 -28.92
CA ILE A 21 42.68 -1.03 -28.53
C ILE A 21 43.65 -1.62 -29.55
N LYS A 22 43.57 -1.21 -30.81
CA LYS A 22 44.47 -1.68 -31.88
C LYS A 22 45.86 -1.03 -31.82
N ASN A 23 45.98 0.12 -31.16
CA ASN A 23 47.19 0.93 -31.15
C ASN A 23 47.84 0.99 -29.76
N ASP A 24 47.03 1.09 -28.70
CA ASP A 24 47.50 1.25 -27.33
C ASP A 24 46.55 0.57 -26.33
N GLU A 25 46.93 -0.62 -25.88
CA GLU A 25 46.17 -1.40 -24.90
C GLU A 25 46.22 -0.79 -23.50
N GLU A 26 47.33 -0.15 -23.12
CA GLU A 26 47.51 0.43 -21.79
C GLU A 26 46.61 1.65 -21.60
N GLN A 27 46.50 2.48 -22.64
CA GLN A 27 45.59 3.62 -22.64
C GLN A 27 44.12 3.18 -22.54
N VAL A 28 43.72 2.10 -23.21
CA VAL A 28 42.36 1.56 -23.09
C VAL A 28 42.06 1.07 -21.68
N LYS A 29 43.02 0.41 -21.00
CA LYS A 29 42.86 0.02 -19.59
C LYS A 29 42.57 1.23 -18.71
N GLY A 30 43.26 2.35 -18.93
CA GLY A 30 43.00 3.62 -18.26
C GLY A 30 41.59 4.16 -18.51
N VAL A 31 41.17 4.25 -19.78
CA VAL A 31 39.84 4.74 -20.18
C VAL A 31 38.72 3.88 -19.58
N MET A 32 38.86 2.56 -19.63
CA MET A 32 37.88 1.63 -19.08
C MET A 32 37.80 1.73 -17.56
N PHE A 33 38.95 1.84 -16.88
CA PHE A 33 38.97 2.00 -15.42
C PHE A 33 38.30 3.31 -14.98
N GLN A 34 38.57 4.43 -15.65
CA GLN A 34 37.90 5.71 -15.34
C GLN A 34 36.40 5.64 -15.59
N SER A 35 35.98 4.98 -16.67
CA SER A 35 34.55 4.76 -16.97
C SER A 35 33.86 3.95 -15.87
N LEU A 36 34.50 2.89 -15.38
CA LEU A 36 33.99 2.08 -14.28
C LEU A 36 33.95 2.85 -12.94
N ARG A 37 34.95 3.70 -12.66
CA ARG A 37 34.94 4.58 -11.47
C ARG A 37 33.77 5.56 -11.52
N LEU A 38 33.46 6.10 -12.69
CA LEU A 38 32.29 6.96 -12.87
C LEU A 38 30.98 6.19 -12.59
N VAL A 39 30.86 4.95 -13.06
CA VAL A 39 29.70 4.10 -12.77
C VAL A 39 29.60 3.79 -11.26
N GLU A 40 30.73 3.56 -10.59
CA GLU A 40 30.78 3.39 -9.12
C GLU A 40 30.24 4.63 -8.39
N HIS A 41 30.67 5.83 -8.78
CA HIS A 41 30.14 7.08 -8.23
C HIS A 41 28.66 7.29 -8.55
N LEU A 42 28.22 6.97 -9.77
CA LEU A 42 26.80 7.04 -10.14
C LEU A 42 25.95 6.10 -9.28
N SER A 43 26.43 4.91 -8.95
CA SER A 43 25.71 3.98 -8.07
C SER A 43 25.42 4.61 -6.70
N ARG A 44 26.38 5.32 -6.09
CA ARG A 44 26.19 6.00 -4.81
C ARG A 44 25.20 7.16 -4.89
N VAL A 45 25.31 8.00 -5.93
CA VAL A 45 24.41 9.16 -6.10
C VAL A 45 22.99 8.73 -6.47
N LEU A 46 22.84 7.60 -7.18
CA LEU A 46 21.53 7.05 -7.53
C LEU A 46 20.84 6.38 -6.34
N ALA A 47 21.55 5.97 -5.29
CA ALA A 47 20.98 5.23 -4.17
C ALA A 47 19.81 5.96 -3.48
N SER A 48 19.86 7.30 -3.42
CA SER A 48 18.80 8.11 -2.81
C SER A 48 17.52 8.23 -3.65
N PHE A 49 17.57 7.88 -4.95
CA PHE A 49 16.44 8.02 -5.87
C PHE A 49 16.00 6.69 -6.49
N LEU A 50 16.95 5.82 -6.79
CA LEU A 50 16.78 4.51 -7.45
C LEU A 50 17.63 3.45 -6.69
N PRO A 51 17.25 3.10 -5.44
CA PRO A 51 18.05 2.22 -4.59
C PRO A 51 18.29 0.84 -5.23
N ASN A 52 17.28 0.27 -5.88
CA ASN A 52 17.38 -1.01 -6.56
C ASN A 52 18.33 -0.96 -7.76
N THR A 53 18.27 0.11 -8.56
CA THR A 53 19.18 0.29 -9.70
C THR A 53 20.62 0.52 -9.22
N ALA A 54 20.80 1.32 -8.16
CA ALA A 54 22.10 1.54 -7.53
C ALA A 54 22.71 0.23 -7.04
N LEU A 55 21.92 -0.62 -6.36
CA LEU A 55 22.38 -1.93 -5.89
C LEU A 55 22.78 -2.84 -7.07
N ARG A 56 21.95 -2.91 -8.12
CA ARG A 56 22.26 -3.68 -9.33
C ARG A 56 23.56 -3.22 -9.99
N LEU A 57 23.82 -1.91 -10.06
CA LEU A 57 25.08 -1.36 -10.54
C LEU A 57 26.28 -1.81 -9.70
N ARG A 58 26.15 -1.81 -8.37
CA ARG A 58 27.22 -2.29 -7.48
C ARG A 58 27.51 -3.77 -7.66
N ILE A 59 26.48 -4.59 -7.79
CA ILE A 59 26.61 -6.03 -8.09
C ILE A 59 27.34 -6.24 -9.42
N MET A 60 27.01 -5.48 -10.48
CA MET A 60 27.72 -5.55 -11.77
C MET A 60 29.20 -5.16 -11.64
N LEU A 61 29.52 -4.24 -10.73
CA LEU A 61 30.91 -3.86 -10.41
C LEU A 61 31.60 -4.83 -9.43
N GLY A 62 30.89 -5.85 -8.93
CA GLY A 62 31.38 -6.79 -7.93
C GLY A 62 31.64 -6.15 -6.56
N LEU A 63 30.93 -5.06 -6.22
CA LEU A 63 31.14 -4.27 -5.01
C LEU A 63 30.08 -4.60 -3.95
N GLU A 64 30.52 -4.71 -2.70
CA GLU A 64 29.64 -4.73 -1.52
C GLU A 64 29.29 -3.31 -1.07
N GLU A 65 28.56 -3.15 0.03
CA GLU A 65 28.14 -1.83 0.53
C GLU A 65 29.38 -0.98 0.91
N ASP A 66 29.37 0.31 0.53
CA ASP A 66 30.46 1.30 0.71
C ASP A 66 31.84 1.02 0.08
N GLU A 67 32.06 -0.15 -0.49
CA GLU A 67 33.32 -0.51 -1.13
C GLU A 67 33.68 0.37 -2.35
N LYS A 68 34.99 0.57 -2.57
CA LYS A 68 35.54 1.30 -3.72
C LYS A 68 36.16 0.31 -4.70
N LEU A 69 35.85 0.44 -5.99
CA LEU A 69 36.49 -0.27 -7.11
C LEU A 69 38.03 -0.10 -7.15
N THR A 70 38.77 -1.18 -6.96
CA THR A 70 40.24 -1.23 -7.07
C THR A 70 40.68 -1.90 -8.38
N HIS A 71 41.95 -1.75 -8.74
CA HIS A 71 42.52 -2.47 -9.88
C HIS A 71 42.55 -3.98 -9.64
N GLY A 72 42.36 -4.77 -10.71
CA GLY A 72 42.46 -6.23 -10.66
C GLY A 72 41.24 -6.96 -10.08
N ARG A 73 40.19 -6.23 -9.68
CA ARG A 73 38.96 -6.82 -9.17
C ARG A 73 38.14 -7.46 -10.29
N PRO A 74 37.60 -8.68 -10.12
CA PRO A 74 36.66 -9.25 -11.07
C PRO A 74 35.33 -8.48 -11.05
N LEU A 75 34.77 -8.23 -12.24
CA LEU A 75 33.44 -7.66 -12.39
C LEU A 75 32.37 -8.74 -12.20
N GLY A 76 31.17 -8.30 -11.80
CA GLY A 76 30.00 -9.17 -11.71
C GLY A 76 29.34 -9.40 -13.06
N LYS A 77 28.19 -10.10 -13.03
CA LYS A 77 27.39 -10.35 -14.22
C LYS A 77 26.72 -9.05 -14.70
N VAL A 78 26.96 -8.68 -15.96
CA VAL A 78 26.38 -7.48 -16.58
C VAL A 78 24.96 -7.78 -17.09
N GLU A 79 24.01 -6.90 -16.79
CA GLU A 79 22.62 -7.01 -17.22
C GLU A 79 22.06 -5.64 -17.63
N HIS A 80 20.95 -5.63 -18.37
CA HIS A 80 20.27 -4.38 -18.73
C HIS A 80 19.64 -3.70 -17.51
N LEU A 81 20.05 -2.47 -17.21
CA LEU A 81 19.53 -1.72 -16.06
C LEU A 81 18.07 -1.30 -16.24
N PHE A 82 17.72 -0.85 -17.44
CA PHE A 82 16.40 -0.37 -17.78
C PHE A 82 15.93 -1.04 -19.07
N GLN A 83 14.70 -1.54 -19.06
CA GLN A 83 13.99 -1.91 -20.27
C GLN A 83 13.18 -0.71 -20.73
N ARG A 84 13.07 -0.55 -22.05
CA ARG A 84 12.19 0.47 -22.61
C ARG A 84 10.76 0.01 -22.38
N VAL A 85 9.97 0.88 -21.75
CA VAL A 85 8.53 0.65 -21.61
C VAL A 85 7.90 0.76 -23.00
N THR A 86 7.14 -0.25 -23.40
CA THR A 86 6.43 -0.27 -24.68
C THR A 86 5.07 0.43 -24.56
N ASP A 87 4.53 0.91 -25.68
CA ASP A 87 3.21 1.55 -25.71
C ASP A 87 2.11 0.55 -25.29
N GLU A 88 2.30 -0.73 -25.59
CA GLU A 88 1.42 -1.83 -25.17
C GLU A 88 1.36 -1.96 -23.63
N GLU A 89 2.52 -1.96 -22.97
CA GLU A 89 2.59 -2.01 -21.50
C GLU A 89 1.94 -0.78 -20.85
N ILE A 90 2.07 0.39 -21.49
CA ILE A 90 1.42 1.63 -21.04
C ILE A 90 -0.11 1.49 -21.14
N GLU A 91 -0.62 0.99 -22.25
CA GLU A 91 -2.07 0.80 -22.44
C GLU A 91 -2.63 -0.26 -21.49
N GLU A 92 -1.93 -1.36 -21.25
CA GLU A 92 -2.32 -2.34 -20.24
C GLU A 92 -2.43 -1.72 -18.84
N GLN A 93 -1.45 -0.91 -18.43
CA GLN A 93 -1.48 -0.23 -17.14
C GLN A 93 -2.63 0.79 -17.06
N LYS A 94 -2.91 1.54 -18.13
CA LYS A 94 -4.07 2.45 -18.19
C LYS A 94 -5.40 1.71 -18.06
N ILE A 95 -5.54 0.55 -18.68
CA ILE A 95 -6.76 -0.28 -18.57
C ILE A 95 -6.94 -0.75 -17.11
N LYS A 96 -5.86 -1.17 -16.43
CA LYS A 96 -5.90 -1.55 -15.01
C LYS A 96 -6.34 -0.39 -14.12
N LEU A 97 -5.72 0.78 -14.28
CA LEU A 97 -6.06 2.00 -13.54
C LEU A 97 -7.53 2.40 -13.72
N ARG A 98 -8.04 2.39 -14.97
CA ARG A 98 -9.45 2.71 -15.25
C ARG A 98 -10.44 1.70 -14.65
N LYS A 99 -10.06 0.43 -14.55
CA LYS A 99 -10.90 -0.60 -13.89
C LYS A 99 -10.99 -0.36 -12.38
N GLU A 100 -9.89 0.04 -11.74
CA GLU A 100 -9.86 0.39 -10.32
C GLU A 100 -10.62 1.68 -10.00
N GLU A 101 -10.57 2.68 -10.90
CA GLU A 101 -11.39 3.90 -10.73
C GLU A 101 -12.90 3.62 -10.88
N LYS A 102 -13.27 2.72 -11.79
CA LYS A 102 -14.68 2.31 -11.93
C LYS A 102 -15.17 1.50 -10.74
N SER A 103 -14.35 0.64 -10.13
CA SER A 103 -14.78 -0.18 -8.98
C SER A 103 -15.19 0.66 -7.76
N LYS A 104 -14.62 1.85 -7.58
CA LYS A 104 -15.04 2.80 -6.53
C LYS A 104 -16.41 3.46 -6.77
N LYS A 105 -16.97 3.41 -7.99
CA LYS A 105 -18.29 4.01 -8.33
C LYS A 105 -19.34 3.01 -8.80
N ILE A 106 -19.04 1.71 -8.86
CA ILE A 106 -20.02 0.70 -9.25
C ILE A 106 -20.94 0.45 -8.04
N ARG A 107 -22.18 0.93 -8.14
CA ARG A 107 -23.26 0.46 -7.26
C ARG A 107 -23.34 -1.06 -7.38
N LYS A 108 -23.49 -1.75 -6.24
CA LYS A 108 -23.72 -3.19 -6.21
C LYS A 108 -24.90 -3.57 -7.11
N GLU A 109 -24.92 -4.81 -7.58
CA GLU A 109 -26.03 -5.35 -8.36
C GLU A 109 -27.37 -5.14 -7.64
N MET A 110 -28.44 -4.93 -8.41
CA MET A 110 -29.77 -4.78 -7.84
C MET A 110 -30.19 -6.10 -7.19
N ILE A 111 -30.46 -6.06 -5.88
CA ILE A 111 -31.00 -7.20 -5.13
C ILE A 111 -32.53 -7.11 -5.07
N THR A 112 -33.17 -8.23 -4.76
CA THR A 112 -34.62 -8.27 -4.54
C THR A 112 -34.97 -7.74 -3.16
N PHE A 113 -36.23 -7.31 -2.96
CA PHE A 113 -36.71 -6.95 -1.63
C PHE A 113 -36.64 -8.13 -0.65
N GLU A 114 -36.81 -9.36 -1.13
CA GLU A 114 -36.67 -10.58 -0.31
C GLU A 114 -35.28 -10.69 0.31
N ASP A 115 -34.23 -10.33 -0.41
CA ASP A 115 -32.86 -10.33 0.11
C ASP A 115 -32.65 -9.30 1.22
N PHE A 116 -33.32 -8.15 1.14
CA PHE A 116 -33.32 -7.16 2.21
C PHE A 116 -34.09 -7.67 3.44
N THR A 117 -35.26 -8.31 3.25
CA THR A 117 -36.04 -8.86 4.39
C THR A 117 -35.34 -9.99 5.14
N LYS A 118 -34.36 -10.65 4.50
CA LYS A 118 -33.50 -11.63 5.17
C LYS A 118 -32.53 -10.99 6.15
N LEU A 119 -32.26 -9.69 6.07
CA LEU A 119 -31.35 -8.98 6.98
C LEU A 119 -32.11 -8.57 8.25
N ASP A 120 -31.56 -8.91 9.41
CA ASP A 120 -32.12 -8.50 10.69
C ASP A 120 -31.33 -7.32 11.23
N ILE A 121 -31.82 -6.11 10.96
CA ILE A 121 -31.19 -4.86 11.36
C ILE A 121 -32.03 -4.24 12.47
N VAL A 122 -31.39 -3.96 13.61
CA VAL A 122 -32.03 -3.37 14.79
C VAL A 122 -31.25 -2.17 15.33
N VAL A 123 -31.94 -1.29 16.04
CA VAL A 123 -31.30 -0.20 16.78
C VAL A 123 -30.80 -0.72 18.12
N GLY A 124 -29.50 -0.57 18.37
CA GLY A 124 -28.85 -0.88 19.65
C GLY A 124 -28.23 0.35 20.29
N ARG A 125 -27.85 0.26 21.56
CA ARG A 125 -27.15 1.31 22.31
C ARG A 125 -25.81 0.81 22.82
N ILE A 126 -24.75 1.57 22.60
CA ILE A 126 -23.41 1.21 23.08
C ILE A 126 -23.36 1.42 24.60
N VAL A 127 -23.09 0.36 25.35
CA VAL A 127 -22.96 0.37 26.81
C VAL A 127 -21.51 0.52 27.24
N SER A 128 -20.59 -0.11 26.52
CA SER A 128 -19.15 0.01 26.75
C SER A 128 -18.38 -0.04 25.43
N ALA A 129 -17.22 0.60 25.44
CA ALA A 129 -16.29 0.64 24.34
C ALA A 129 -14.86 0.52 24.86
N GLU A 130 -14.10 -0.45 24.36
CA GLU A 130 -12.73 -0.73 24.77
C GLU A 130 -11.84 -0.94 23.54
N LYS A 131 -10.55 -0.59 23.64
CA LYS A 131 -9.58 -0.88 22.57
C LYS A 131 -9.19 -2.35 22.60
N VAL A 132 -9.21 -3.00 21.44
CA VAL A 132 -8.80 -4.42 21.36
C VAL A 132 -7.28 -4.54 21.51
N GLU A 133 -6.83 -5.47 22.35
CA GLU A 133 -5.40 -5.71 22.56
C GLU A 133 -4.70 -6.11 21.24
N GLY A 134 -3.56 -5.47 20.96
CA GLY A 134 -2.77 -5.74 19.76
C GLY A 134 -3.25 -5.04 18.48
N THR A 135 -4.10 -4.01 18.59
CA THR A 135 -4.51 -3.20 17.43
C THR A 135 -4.98 -1.79 17.80
N ASP A 136 -4.44 -0.78 17.13
CA ASP A 136 -4.87 0.62 17.36
C ASP A 136 -6.10 1.01 16.54
N LYS A 137 -6.56 0.11 15.66
CA LYS A 137 -7.65 0.35 14.70
C LYS A 137 -9.01 -0.21 15.11
N LEU A 138 -9.08 -1.13 16.08
CA LEU A 138 -10.33 -1.82 16.43
C LEU A 138 -10.80 -1.45 17.84
N LEU A 139 -12.10 -1.19 17.96
CA LEU A 139 -12.81 -1.10 19.23
C LEU A 139 -13.69 -2.32 19.41
N GLN A 140 -13.70 -2.86 20.61
CA GLN A 140 -14.67 -3.81 21.11
C GLN A 140 -15.81 -3.01 21.76
N LEU A 141 -17.02 -3.18 21.24
CA LEU A 141 -18.21 -2.46 21.67
C LEU A 141 -19.21 -3.47 22.22
N SER A 142 -19.72 -3.23 23.42
CA SER A 142 -20.87 -3.97 23.94
C SER A 142 -22.13 -3.16 23.64
N VAL A 143 -23.00 -3.73 22.81
CA VAL A 143 -24.22 -3.06 22.33
C VAL A 143 -25.44 -3.75 22.93
N ASP A 144 -26.25 -2.98 23.64
CA ASP A 144 -27.54 -3.38 24.21
C ASP A 144 -28.64 -3.24 23.16
N LEU A 145 -29.27 -4.36 22.84
CA LEU A 145 -30.39 -4.47 21.91
C LEU A 145 -31.74 -4.40 22.64
N GLY A 146 -31.74 -4.29 23.96
CA GLY A 146 -32.92 -4.25 24.82
C GLY A 146 -33.34 -5.62 25.36
N ASP A 147 -33.23 -6.66 24.55
CA ASP A 147 -33.46 -8.07 24.92
C ASP A 147 -32.16 -8.79 25.30
N GLU A 148 -31.06 -8.47 24.61
CA GLU A 148 -29.74 -9.01 24.88
C GLU A 148 -28.63 -7.98 24.66
N THR A 149 -27.44 -8.25 25.19
CA THR A 149 -26.23 -7.46 24.94
C THR A 149 -25.26 -8.29 24.10
N ARG A 150 -24.76 -7.70 23.01
CA ARG A 150 -23.81 -8.38 22.11
C ARG A 150 -22.48 -7.66 22.04
N THR A 151 -21.42 -8.44 21.86
CA THR A 151 -20.07 -7.93 21.61
C THR A 151 -19.85 -7.77 20.10
N ILE A 152 -19.48 -6.58 19.68
CA ILE A 152 -19.23 -6.23 18.28
C ILE A 152 -17.87 -5.57 18.17
N VAL A 153 -17.03 -6.05 17.26
CA VAL A 153 -15.72 -5.47 16.97
C VAL A 153 -15.83 -4.59 15.74
N SER A 154 -15.48 -3.31 15.87
CA SER A 154 -15.56 -2.34 14.78
C SER A 154 -14.24 -1.60 14.57
N GLY A 155 -13.90 -1.34 13.31
CA GLY A 155 -12.66 -0.69 12.89
C GLY A 155 -12.66 0.83 12.99
N ILE A 156 -13.16 1.39 14.09
CA ILE A 156 -13.45 2.82 14.24
C ILE A 156 -12.56 3.55 15.23
N ALA A 157 -11.54 2.88 15.77
CA ALA A 157 -10.68 3.43 16.82
C ALA A 157 -9.89 4.68 16.36
N GLU A 158 -9.68 4.85 15.05
CA GLU A 158 -9.02 6.03 14.47
C GLU A 158 -9.97 7.23 14.32
N HIS A 159 -11.28 7.01 14.39
CA HIS A 159 -12.31 8.03 14.14
C HIS A 159 -13.04 8.49 15.40
N TYR A 160 -13.13 7.63 16.42
CA TYR A 160 -13.90 7.89 17.63
C TYR A 160 -13.18 7.44 18.89
N ASP A 161 -13.24 8.28 19.92
CA ASP A 161 -12.81 7.92 21.27
C ASP A 161 -13.87 7.04 21.95
N PRO A 162 -13.48 5.96 22.66
CA PRO A 162 -14.42 5.05 23.31
C PRO A 162 -15.41 5.72 24.26
N GLU A 163 -14.98 6.77 24.95
CA GLU A 163 -15.80 7.50 25.93
C GLU A 163 -16.99 8.22 25.28
N VAL A 164 -16.82 8.71 24.06
CA VAL A 164 -17.86 9.45 23.33
C VAL A 164 -18.90 8.50 22.73
N LEU A 165 -18.57 7.22 22.59
CA LEU A 165 -19.46 6.22 22.01
C LEU A 165 -20.51 5.70 23.00
N ILE A 166 -20.25 5.82 24.31
CA ILE A 166 -21.15 5.33 25.35
C ILE A 166 -22.49 6.08 25.26
N ASP A 167 -23.59 5.35 25.44
CA ASP A 167 -24.98 5.84 25.37
C ASP A 167 -25.45 6.28 23.96
N THR A 168 -24.62 6.07 22.93
CA THR A 168 -24.99 6.38 21.54
C THR A 168 -25.83 5.25 20.92
N GLN A 169 -26.92 5.61 20.22
CA GLN A 169 -27.71 4.66 19.43
C GLN A 169 -27.08 4.41 18.06
N VAL A 170 -27.01 3.14 17.66
CA VAL A 170 -26.40 2.69 16.42
C VAL A 170 -27.24 1.62 15.74
N SER A 171 -27.18 1.55 14.41
CA SER A 171 -27.80 0.48 13.64
C SER A 171 -26.90 -0.76 13.61
N VAL A 172 -27.45 -1.92 13.97
CA VAL A 172 -26.71 -3.19 14.07
C VAL A 172 -27.38 -4.26 13.24
N LEU A 173 -26.60 -4.94 12.39
CA LEU A 173 -27.01 -6.16 11.72
C LEU A 173 -26.69 -7.37 12.62
N VAL A 174 -27.72 -8.08 13.06
CA VAL A 174 -27.62 -9.11 14.13
C VAL A 174 -27.66 -10.56 13.62
N ASN A 175 -28.05 -10.80 12.37
CA ASN A 175 -28.16 -12.16 11.84
C ASN A 175 -26.99 -12.58 10.93
N LEU A 176 -25.82 -11.96 11.08
CA LEU A 176 -24.58 -12.44 10.48
C LEU A 176 -23.96 -13.55 11.33
N SER A 177 -23.30 -14.51 10.69
CA SER A 177 -22.51 -15.51 11.39
C SER A 177 -21.38 -14.85 12.19
N PRO A 178 -21.19 -15.21 13.48
CA PRO A 178 -20.12 -14.65 14.30
C PRO A 178 -18.74 -14.83 13.65
N ARG A 179 -17.88 -13.84 13.81
CA ARG A 179 -16.50 -13.88 13.30
C ARG A 179 -15.51 -13.53 14.40
N LYS A 180 -14.45 -14.33 14.51
CA LYS A 180 -13.32 -14.02 15.39
C LYS A 180 -12.40 -13.00 14.73
N ILE A 181 -12.23 -11.86 15.38
CA ILE A 181 -11.36 -10.76 14.95
C ILE A 181 -10.37 -10.50 16.09
N LYS A 182 -9.08 -10.80 15.85
CA LYS A 182 -8.00 -10.66 16.84
C LYS A 182 -8.32 -11.27 18.22
N GLY A 183 -8.94 -12.46 18.24
CA GLY A 183 -9.25 -13.20 19.47
C GLY A 183 -10.62 -12.87 20.09
N VAL A 184 -11.26 -11.78 19.69
CA VAL A 184 -12.61 -11.39 20.14
C VAL A 184 -13.66 -11.89 19.14
N GLU A 185 -14.75 -12.47 19.63
CA GLU A 185 -15.87 -12.92 18.80
C GLU A 185 -16.86 -11.76 18.56
N SER A 186 -16.94 -11.29 17.31
CA SER A 186 -17.90 -10.27 16.88
C SER A 186 -19.21 -10.93 16.47
N GLN A 187 -20.29 -10.61 17.17
CA GLN A 187 -21.63 -11.20 17.02
C GLN A 187 -22.61 -10.28 16.28
N GLY A 188 -22.07 -9.39 15.45
CA GLY A 188 -22.83 -8.44 14.65
C GLY A 188 -21.94 -7.50 13.87
N MET A 189 -22.57 -6.55 13.19
CA MET A 189 -21.90 -5.49 12.45
C MET A 189 -22.65 -4.17 12.66
N ILE A 190 -21.93 -3.14 13.10
CA ILE A 190 -22.48 -1.78 13.18
C ILE A 190 -22.42 -1.15 11.79
N LEU A 191 -23.53 -0.55 11.38
CA LEU A 191 -23.66 0.11 10.09
C LEU A 191 -23.20 1.57 10.19
N MET A 192 -22.34 1.95 9.25
CA MET A 192 -21.75 3.29 9.17
C MET A 192 -21.71 3.76 7.72
N ALA A 193 -21.76 5.08 7.54
CA ALA A 193 -21.49 5.74 6.28
C ALA A 193 -19.99 6.08 6.22
N GLU A 194 -19.36 5.82 5.07
CA GLU A 194 -17.98 6.21 4.76
C GLU A 194 -18.01 7.31 3.70
N ASP A 195 -17.29 8.42 3.92
CA ASP A 195 -17.16 9.50 2.94
C ASP A 195 -15.98 9.28 1.96
N GLU A 196 -15.82 10.16 0.96
CA GLU A 196 -14.72 10.06 -0.01
C GLU A 196 -13.32 10.20 0.62
N GLN A 197 -13.23 10.69 1.86
CA GLN A 197 -11.99 10.85 2.62
C GLN A 197 -11.75 9.68 3.59
N GLY A 198 -12.64 8.67 3.63
CA GLY A 198 -12.55 7.51 4.50
C GLY A 198 -13.02 7.77 5.93
N LYS A 199 -13.70 8.88 6.21
CA LYS A 199 -14.27 9.18 7.53
C LYS A 199 -15.55 8.38 7.74
N LEU A 200 -15.61 7.65 8.84
CA LEU A 200 -16.78 6.87 9.24
C LEU A 200 -17.75 7.73 10.08
N SER A 201 -19.04 7.62 9.79
CA SER A 201 -20.14 8.25 10.52
C SER A 201 -21.22 7.22 10.85
N PHE A 202 -21.74 7.24 12.09
CA PHE A 202 -22.80 6.31 12.49
C PHE A 202 -24.09 6.51 11.70
N VAL A 203 -24.79 5.41 11.43
CA VAL A 203 -26.17 5.43 10.97
C VAL A 203 -27.07 5.22 12.18
N ASN A 204 -27.70 6.28 12.65
CA ASN A 204 -28.61 6.29 13.79
C ASN A 204 -29.98 6.85 13.40
N PRO A 205 -31.07 6.48 14.10
CA PRO A 205 -32.35 7.12 13.90
C PRO A 205 -32.28 8.59 14.31
N ASP A 206 -32.99 9.46 13.58
CA ASP A 206 -33.07 10.91 13.85
C ASP A 206 -33.74 11.21 15.21
N LYS A 207 -34.65 10.33 15.64
CA LYS A 207 -35.29 10.37 16.95
C LYS A 207 -34.89 9.16 17.76
N GLN A 208 -34.69 9.34 19.06
CA GLN A 208 -34.40 8.22 19.96
C GLN A 208 -35.54 7.20 19.90
N THR A 209 -35.21 5.96 19.59
CA THR A 209 -36.20 4.86 19.49
C THR A 209 -36.01 3.86 20.61
N SER A 210 -36.97 2.95 20.78
CA SER A 210 -36.79 1.78 21.64
C SER A 210 -35.61 0.95 21.15
N LEU A 211 -34.85 0.39 22.10
CA LEU A 211 -33.82 -0.61 21.78
C LEU A 211 -34.50 -1.83 21.15
N GLY A 212 -33.82 -2.44 20.17
CA GLY A 212 -34.35 -3.59 19.42
C GLY A 212 -35.38 -3.21 18.35
N ALA A 213 -35.62 -1.92 18.12
CA ALA A 213 -36.48 -1.46 17.03
C ALA A 213 -35.90 -1.91 15.68
N ARG A 214 -36.71 -2.61 14.87
CA ARG A 214 -36.32 -3.10 13.54
C ARG A 214 -36.24 -1.96 12.53
N ILE A 215 -35.17 -1.94 11.75
CA ILE A 215 -34.96 -1.03 10.63
C ILE A 215 -35.55 -1.68 9.37
N ARG A 216 -36.37 -0.93 8.64
CA ARG A 216 -37.10 -1.39 7.44
C ARG A 216 -37.10 -0.34 6.35
#